data_AF-A0A945L0C1-F1
#
_entry.id   AF-A0A945L0C1-F1
#
_cell.length_a   1.000
_cell.length_b   1.000
_cell.length_c   1.000
_cell.angle_alpha   90.00
_cell.angle_beta   90.00
_cell.angle_gamma   90.00
#
_symmetry.space_group_name_H-M   'P 1'
#
loop_
_entity.id
_entity.type
_entity.pdbx_description
1 polymer ?
#
loop_
_entity_poly.entity_id
_entity_poly.type
_entity_poly.pdbx_seq_one_letter_code
_entity_poly.pdbx_strand_id
1 'polypeptide(L)'
;MIRGREIVESPADQELFTKRYTKEAVDWIAEHKDKSFFFYLARNMPHAPMFASKEFQGCSEGGRFGDVIEEIDWSVGKVMEALKNRT
;
A
#
# COMPACT_ATOMS: atom_id res chain seq x y z
N MET A 1 -3.65 -12.35 7.24
CA MET A 1 -3.80 -11.88 5.85
C MET A 1 -4.59 -12.93 5.10
N ILE A 2 -5.65 -12.51 4.42
CA ILE A 2 -6.55 -13.41 3.69
C ILE A 2 -6.52 -13.00 2.21
N ARG A 3 -6.47 -13.98 1.31
CA ARG A 3 -6.70 -13.79 -0.13
C ARG A 3 -7.89 -14.63 -0.54
N GLY A 4 -8.97 -13.97 -0.95
CA GLY A 4 -10.26 -14.64 -1.18
C GLY A 4 -10.77 -15.29 0.11
N ARG A 5 -10.60 -16.61 0.23
CA ARG A 5 -10.99 -17.41 1.42
C ARG A 5 -9.82 -18.12 2.09
N GLU A 6 -8.60 -17.89 1.62
CA GLU A 6 -7.42 -18.59 2.12
C GLU A 6 -6.61 -17.71 3.07
N ILE A 7 -6.15 -18.30 4.17
CA ILE A 7 -5.23 -17.65 5.10
C ILE A 7 -3.83 -17.72 4.49
N VAL A 8 -3.29 -16.58 4.10
CA VAL A 8 -1.92 -16.48 3.57
C VAL A 8 -0.90 -16.29 4.70
N GLU A 9 -1.29 -15.62 5.79
CA GLU A 9 -0.39 -15.32 6.91
C GLU A 9 -1.16 -15.08 8.22
N SER A 10 -0.68 -15.62 9.35
CA SER A 10 -1.26 -15.41 10.69
C SER A 10 -0.23 -15.62 11.81
N PRO A 11 -0.02 -14.65 12.74
CA PRO A 11 -0.51 -13.28 12.67
C PRO A 11 0.13 -12.56 11.48
N ALA A 12 -0.57 -11.61 10.90
CA ALA A 12 -0.04 -10.87 9.76
C ALA A 12 0.84 -9.72 10.23
N ASP A 13 1.99 -9.55 9.58
CA ASP A 13 2.89 -8.43 9.82
C ASP A 13 2.28 -7.13 9.26
N GLN A 14 1.81 -6.28 10.16
CA GLN A 14 1.13 -5.03 9.83
C GLN A 14 2.09 -3.95 9.30
N GLU A 15 3.39 -4.04 9.59
CA GLU A 15 4.40 -3.12 9.06
C GLU A 15 4.53 -3.25 7.53
N LEU A 16 4.11 -4.39 6.97
CA LEU A 16 4.19 -4.66 5.54
C LEU A 16 2.92 -4.32 4.77
N PHE A 17 1.84 -3.90 5.43
CA PHE A 17 0.53 -3.74 4.77
C PHE A 17 0.54 -2.67 3.68
N THR A 18 1.03 -1.46 3.97
CA THR A 18 1.07 -0.37 2.97
C THR A 18 1.90 -0.80 1.75
N LYS A 19 3.08 -1.40 1.96
CA LYS A 19 3.90 -1.96 0.88
C LYS A 19 3.20 -3.03 0.06
N ARG A 20 2.57 -4.01 0.71
CA ARG A 20 1.86 -5.09 0.01
C ARG A 20 0.69 -4.55 -0.79
N TYR A 21 -0.12 -3.66 -0.24
CA TYR A 21 -1.20 -2.99 -0.99
C TYR A 21 -0.67 -2.22 -2.20
N THR A 22 0.47 -1.53 -2.03
CA THR A 22 1.12 -0.78 -3.12
C THR A 22 1.55 -1.72 -4.24
N LYS A 23 2.24 -2.81 -3.89
CA LYS A 23 2.68 -3.80 -4.86
C LYS A 23 1.50 -4.42 -5.62
N GLU A 24 0.49 -4.88 -4.90
CA GLU A 24 -0.71 -5.48 -5.51
C GLU A 24 -1.44 -4.49 -6.43
N ALA A 25 -1.53 -3.22 -6.02
CA ALA A 25 -2.13 -2.18 -6.87
C ALA A 25 -1.33 -1.94 -8.15
N VAL A 26 0.00 -1.82 -8.05
CA VAL A 26 0.89 -1.60 -9.20
C VAL A 26 0.83 -2.78 -10.16
N ASP A 27 0.96 -4.01 -9.66
CA ASP A 27 0.92 -5.23 -10.46
C ASP A 27 -0.44 -5.37 -11.16
N TRP A 28 -1.54 -5.19 -10.42
CA TRP A 28 -2.90 -5.29 -10.97
C TRP A 28 -3.16 -4.25 -12.06
N ILE A 29 -2.73 -2.99 -11.87
CA ILE A 29 -2.86 -1.92 -12.88
C ILE A 29 -2.07 -2.28 -14.14
N ALA A 30 -0.86 -2.82 -14.00
CA ALA A 30 -0.04 -3.22 -15.14
C ALA A 30 -0.70 -4.35 -15.94
N GLU A 31 -1.30 -5.34 -15.27
CA GLU A 31 -2.02 -6.46 -15.90
C GLU A 31 -3.32 -6.03 -16.59
N HIS A 32 -3.96 -4.96 -16.12
CA HIS A 32 -5.26 -4.49 -16.64
C HIS A 32 -5.13 -3.24 -17.53
N LYS A 33 -3.91 -2.90 -17.96
CA LYS A 33 -3.62 -1.63 -18.63
C LYS A 33 -4.39 -1.41 -19.94
N ASP A 34 -4.81 -2.47 -20.62
CA ASP A 34 -5.49 -2.40 -21.93
C ASP A 34 -7.01 -2.20 -21.83
N LYS A 35 -7.57 -2.10 -20.62
CA LYS A 35 -9.01 -1.94 -20.39
C LYS A 35 -9.30 -0.75 -19.45
N SER A 36 -10.49 -0.18 -19.58
CA SER A 36 -11.02 0.74 -18.57
C SER A 36 -11.35 -0.04 -17.30
N PHE A 37 -11.00 0.50 -16.15
CA PHE A 37 -11.26 -0.13 -14.86
C PHE A 37 -11.63 0.88 -13.79
N PHE A 38 -12.28 0.38 -12.74
CA PHE A 38 -12.41 1.03 -11.45
C PHE A 38 -11.62 0.22 -10.42
N PHE A 39 -10.70 0.86 -9.71
CA PHE A 39 -9.86 0.21 -8.71
C PHE A 39 -10.06 0.86 -7.34
N TYR A 40 -10.51 0.06 -6.36
CA TYR A 40 -10.74 0.52 -4.99
C TYR A 40 -9.58 0.10 -4.09
N LEU A 41 -8.71 1.05 -3.74
CA LEU A 41 -7.57 0.84 -2.87
C LEU A 41 -7.88 1.31 -1.43
N ALA A 42 -8.44 0.40 -0.63
CA ALA A 42 -8.73 0.66 0.78
C ALA A 42 -7.58 0.22 1.68
N ARG A 43 -6.70 1.16 2.03
CA ARG A 43 -5.65 0.94 3.04
C ARG A 43 -6.25 0.94 4.43
N ASN A 44 -5.72 0.11 5.33
CA ASN A 44 -6.12 0.11 6.74
C ASN A 44 -5.39 1.21 7.54
N MET A 45 -4.15 1.55 7.17
CA MET A 45 -3.45 2.71 7.71
C MET A 45 -4.12 4.01 7.26
N PRO A 46 -4.18 5.06 8.12
CA PRO A 46 -3.48 5.21 9.40
C PRO A 46 -4.31 4.81 10.65
N HIS A 47 -5.28 3.90 10.53
CA HIS A 47 -6.07 3.46 11.70
C HIS A 47 -5.16 2.83 12.78
N ALA A 48 -5.41 3.15 14.05
CA ALA A 48 -4.61 2.64 15.17
C ALA A 48 -4.85 1.12 15.43
N PRO A 49 -3.85 0.38 15.95
CA PRO A 49 -2.46 0.77 16.10
C PRO A 49 -1.78 0.97 14.74
N MET A 50 -1.00 2.05 14.62
CA MET A 50 -0.40 2.48 13.36
C MET A 50 0.89 1.72 13.08
N PHE A 51 1.16 1.29 11.85
CA PHE A 51 2.43 0.64 11.49
C PHE A 51 2.93 1.20 10.16
N ALA A 52 4.24 1.39 10.07
CA ALA A 52 4.94 1.76 8.85
C ALA A 52 6.05 0.74 8.58
N SER A 53 6.42 0.53 7.32
CA SER A 53 7.55 -0.34 7.01
C SER A 53 8.87 0.25 7.49
N LYS A 54 9.85 -0.63 7.73
CA LYS A 54 11.14 -0.31 8.36
C LYS A 54 11.85 0.92 7.77
N GLU A 55 11.73 1.14 6.46
CA GLU A 55 12.36 2.24 5.74
C GLU A 55 11.72 3.61 5.98
N PHE A 56 10.51 3.64 6.55
CA PHE A 56 9.79 4.86 6.90
C PHE A 56 9.77 5.12 8.41
N GLN A 57 10.16 4.15 9.25
CA GLN A 57 10.11 4.29 10.70
C GLN A 57 11.16 5.29 11.22
N GLY A 58 10.71 6.30 11.96
CA GLY A 58 11.54 7.34 12.56
C GLY A 58 12.11 8.34 11.57
N CYS A 59 11.57 8.40 10.35
CA CYS A 59 12.02 9.31 9.30
C CYS A 59 11.28 10.65 9.34
N SER A 60 10.00 10.63 9.76
CA SER A 60 9.14 11.81 9.71
C SER A 60 9.29 12.70 10.94
N GLU A 61 9.28 14.03 10.73
CA GLU A 61 9.12 15.00 11.83
C GLU A 61 7.77 14.87 12.55
N GLY A 62 6.78 14.23 11.90
CA GLY A 62 5.48 13.91 12.49
C GLY A 62 5.47 12.68 13.41
N GLY A 63 6.64 12.09 13.71
CA GLY A 63 6.78 10.86 14.47
C GLY A 63 6.05 9.68 13.81
N ARG A 64 5.62 8.68 14.60
CA ARG A 64 5.00 7.44 14.07
C ARG A 64 3.79 7.68 13.17
N PHE A 65 2.97 8.70 13.44
CA PHE A 65 1.86 9.06 12.55
C PHE A 65 2.40 9.60 11.22
N GLY A 66 3.39 10.50 11.29
CA GLY A 66 4.08 11.03 10.12
C GLY A 66 4.70 9.92 9.25
N ASP A 67 5.40 8.97 9.85
CA ASP A 67 6.01 7.83 9.14
C ASP A 67 4.98 7.06 8.29
N VAL A 68 3.79 6.86 8.86
CA VAL A 68 2.68 6.16 8.18
C VAL A 68 2.11 7.00 7.04
N ILE A 69 1.95 8.32 7.26
CA ILE A 69 1.46 9.23 6.23
C ILE A 69 2.46 9.33 5.07
N GLU A 70 3.75 9.42 5.35
CA GLU A 70 4.80 9.45 4.33
C GLU A 70 4.86 8.14 3.53
N GLU A 71 4.67 6.98 4.17
CA GLU A 71 4.57 5.71 3.43
C GLU A 71 3.31 5.63 2.56
N ILE A 72 2.18 6.17 3.04
CA ILE A 72 0.95 6.27 2.23
C ILE A 72 1.15 7.22 1.05
N ASP A 73 1.84 8.34 1.24
CA ASP A 73 2.17 9.28 0.17
C ASP A 73 3.04 8.62 -0.90
N TRP A 74 4.12 7.94 -0.48
CA TRP A 74 4.96 7.12 -1.37
C TRP A 74 4.14 6.06 -2.14
N SER A 75 3.23 5.37 -1.45
CA SER A 75 2.32 4.38 -2.05
C SER A 75 1.46 4.99 -3.17
N VAL A 76 0.86 6.16 -2.90
CA VAL A 76 0.07 6.89 -3.91
C VAL A 76 0.95 7.28 -5.09
N GLY A 77 2.16 7.77 -4.85
CA GLY A 77 3.14 8.06 -5.90
C GLY A 77 3.39 6.88 -6.83
N LYS A 78 3.58 5.67 -6.28
CA LYS A 78 3.77 4.44 -7.05
C LYS A 78 2.56 4.02 -7.87
N VAL A 79 1.36 4.15 -7.32
CA VAL A 79 0.12 3.88 -8.06
C VAL A 79 -0.05 4.87 -9.22
N MET A 80 0.24 6.15 -8.99
CA MET A 80 0.15 7.18 -10.05
C MET A 80 1.20 6.98 -11.14
N GLU A 81 2.42 6.56 -10.78
CA GLU A 81 3.47 6.18 -11.73
C GLU A 81 3.00 5.02 -12.62
N ALA A 82 2.45 3.97 -12.03
CA ALA A 82 1.91 2.82 -12.76
C ALA A 82 0.77 3.21 -13.73
N LEU A 83 -0.12 4.12 -13.32
CA LEU A 83 -1.19 4.64 -14.18
C LEU A 83 -0.66 5.44 -15.36
N LYS A 84 0.35 6.29 -15.15
CA LYS A 84 0.96 7.10 -16.22
C LYS A 84 1.64 6.23 -17.28
N ASN A 85 2.34 5.18 -16.84
CA ASN A 85 3.05 4.24 -17.71
C ASN A 85 2.12 3.35 -18.57
N ARG A 86 0.79 3.49 -18.45
CA ARG A 86 -0.19 2.86 -19.36
C ARG A 86 -0.31 3.58 -20.70
N THR A 87 0.11 4.84 -20.78
CA THR A 87 -0.05 5.73 -21.95
C THR A 87 1.19 5.67 -22.82
#